data_AF-A0A8J7RY02-F1
#
_entry.id   AF-A0A8J7RY02-F1
#
_cell.length_a   1.000
_cell.length_b   1.000
_cell.length_c   1.000
_cell.angle_alpha   90.00
_cell.angle_beta   90.00
_cell.angle_gamma   90.00
#
_symmetry.space_group_name_H-M   'P 1'
#
loop_
_entity.id
_entity.type
_entity.pdbx_description
1 polymer ?
#
loop_
_entity_poly.entity_id
_entity_poly.type
_entity_poly.pdbx_seq_one_letter_code
_entity_poly.pdbx_strand_id
1 'polypeptide(L)'
;MRPAVFIHIFKGGGTSASDWLLEHYPESSAPPDSTTFALAPDDYLDTPLLRGHIRFQDVMHLDRTMLTIIREPSAQTMSVLWHIASQAKEDREHRLLVDEISPESERGLVTVARELIETRGGMQAQYISPDSNEPERAPEAIPKFHAVGLTERLHDSLRLFAWNLGLPAPSVIPHARNSGAGDIEMPSKIREILDEHIRYDNRMYDAARERFDSDFSELCKAAGSERQIDAYLNYRAAPKFSKQALRQLIARKFT
;
A
#
# COMPACT_ATOMS: atom_id res chain seq x y z
N MET A 1 -2.45 18.69 -12.40
CA MET A 1 -1.87 17.55 -11.66
C MET A 1 -2.06 16.30 -12.53
N ARG A 2 -1.15 15.32 -12.54
CA ARG A 2 -1.35 14.12 -13.37
C ARG A 2 -2.43 13.24 -12.72
N PRO A 3 -3.42 12.72 -13.46
CA PRO A 3 -4.38 11.79 -12.89
C PRO A 3 -3.70 10.51 -12.41
N ALA A 4 -4.16 9.96 -11.28
CA ALA A 4 -3.54 8.83 -10.62
C ALA A 4 -4.56 7.74 -10.25
N VAL A 5 -4.04 6.52 -10.10
CA VAL A 5 -4.74 5.38 -9.51
C VAL A 5 -3.91 4.83 -8.36
N PHE A 6 -4.50 4.72 -7.18
CA PHE A 6 -3.89 4.10 -6.02
C PHE A 6 -4.63 2.81 -5.66
N ILE A 7 -4.02 1.67 -6.00
CA ILE A 7 -4.54 0.36 -5.63
C ILE A 7 -4.23 0.13 -4.14
N HIS A 8 -5.26 0.22 -3.31
CA HIS A 8 -5.17 -0.05 -1.88
C HIS A 8 -5.40 -1.53 -1.63
N ILE A 9 -4.33 -2.24 -1.25
CA ILE A 9 -4.45 -3.63 -0.80
C ILE A 9 -4.84 -3.64 0.68
N PHE A 10 -5.84 -4.45 1.04
CA PHE A 10 -6.33 -4.54 2.41
C PHE A 10 -5.21 -4.82 3.41
N LYS A 11 -5.11 -4.02 4.47
CA LYS A 11 -4.04 -4.08 5.50
C LYS A 11 -2.61 -3.97 4.98
N GLY A 12 -2.41 -3.46 3.77
CA GLY A 12 -1.11 -3.13 3.18
C GLY A 12 -0.64 -1.70 3.47
N GLY A 13 -1.05 -1.09 4.60
CA GLY A 13 -0.68 0.29 4.93
C GLY A 13 -1.34 1.38 4.06
N GLY A 14 -2.31 1.02 3.23
CA GLY A 14 -2.87 1.95 2.25
C GLY A 14 -3.79 3.04 2.81
N THR A 15 -4.33 2.92 4.03
CA THR A 15 -5.04 4.03 4.69
C THR A 15 -4.14 5.25 4.84
N SER A 16 -2.94 5.08 5.42
CA SER A 16 -1.98 6.17 5.59
C SER A 16 -1.56 6.83 4.28
N ALA A 17 -1.32 6.03 3.24
CA ALA A 17 -0.95 6.54 1.94
C ALA A 17 -2.10 7.23 1.22
N SER A 18 -3.31 6.69 1.38
CA SER A 18 -4.53 7.30 0.90
C SER A 18 -4.76 8.67 1.54
N ASP A 19 -4.62 8.79 2.85
CA ASP A 19 -4.80 10.05 3.56
C ASP A 19 -3.81 11.11 3.06
N TRP A 20 -2.53 10.73 2.89
CA TRP A 20 -1.53 11.61 2.32
C TRP A 20 -1.86 12.02 0.86
N LEU A 21 -2.35 11.10 0.04
CA LEU A 21 -2.77 11.43 -1.34
C LEU A 21 -3.96 12.40 -1.36
N LEU A 22 -4.91 12.28 -0.42
CA LEU A 22 -6.07 13.17 -0.33
C LEU A 22 -5.70 14.62 0.00
N GLU A 23 -4.59 14.85 0.70
CA GLU A 23 -4.08 16.22 0.93
C GLU A 23 -3.70 16.92 -0.38
N HIS A 24 -3.40 16.16 -1.44
CA HIS A 24 -2.99 16.66 -2.74
C HIS A 24 -4.05 16.48 -3.84
N TYR A 25 -4.94 15.51 -3.67
CA TYR A 25 -6.08 15.23 -4.56
C TYR A 25 -7.39 15.32 -3.78
N PRO A 26 -7.87 16.54 -3.47
CA PRO A 26 -9.11 16.72 -2.70
C PRO A 26 -10.33 16.18 -3.45
N GLU A 27 -10.29 16.22 -4.78
CA GLU A 27 -11.25 15.56 -5.66
C GLU A 27 -10.77 14.14 -5.93
N SER A 28 -11.30 13.19 -5.16
CA SER A 28 -11.06 11.76 -5.34
C SER A 28 -12.39 11.02 -5.40
N SER A 29 -12.44 9.99 -6.24
CA SER A 29 -13.55 9.05 -6.27
C SER A 29 -13.07 7.78 -5.61
N ALA A 30 -13.64 7.51 -4.43
CA ALA A 30 -13.72 6.25 -3.71
C ALA A 30 -13.68 6.47 -2.20
N PRO A 31 -14.60 5.87 -1.42
CA PRO A 31 -14.38 5.69 -0.01
C PRO A 31 -13.31 4.61 0.23
N PRO A 32 -12.45 4.78 1.25
CA PRO A 32 -11.40 3.80 1.59
C PRO A 32 -11.96 2.42 1.97
N ASP A 33 -13.25 2.33 2.31
CA ASP A 33 -13.90 1.14 2.90
C ASP A 33 -14.76 0.32 1.93
N SER A 34 -14.90 0.71 0.65
CA SER A 34 -15.68 -0.08 -0.29
C SER A 34 -14.87 -1.29 -0.78
N THR A 35 -15.16 -2.44 -0.18
CA THR A 35 -14.63 -3.78 -0.54
C THR A 35 -15.05 -4.25 -1.94
N THR A 36 -15.87 -3.48 -2.64
CA THR A 36 -16.39 -3.84 -3.96
C THR A 36 -16.39 -2.59 -4.84
N PHE A 37 -15.39 -2.47 -5.71
CA PHE A 37 -15.38 -1.47 -6.75
C PHE A 37 -16.04 -2.05 -8.01
N ALA A 38 -17.32 -1.74 -8.20
CA ALA A 38 -18.00 -1.87 -9.48
C ALA A 38 -18.35 -0.46 -9.94
N LEU A 39 -17.42 0.23 -10.58
CA LEU A 39 -17.74 1.52 -11.20
C LEU A 39 -18.16 1.29 -12.66
N ALA A 40 -19.20 2.01 -13.08
CA ALA A 40 -19.44 2.21 -14.50
C ALA A 40 -18.28 3.06 -15.06
N PRO A 41 -17.71 2.72 -16.22
CA PRO A 41 -16.53 3.38 -16.79
C PRO A 41 -16.58 4.91 -16.82
N ASP A 42 -17.77 5.48 -16.97
CA ASP A 42 -17.98 6.91 -17.16
C ASP A 42 -17.83 7.73 -15.86
N ASP A 43 -17.97 7.11 -14.68
CA ASP A 43 -18.01 7.82 -13.39
C ASP A 43 -16.63 8.28 -12.89
N TYR A 44 -15.55 7.91 -13.59
CA TYR A 44 -14.19 8.14 -13.10
C TYR A 44 -13.17 8.65 -14.14
N LEU A 45 -13.60 8.87 -15.39
CA LEU A 45 -12.72 9.42 -16.42
C LEU A 45 -12.19 10.81 -16.06
N ASP A 46 -12.98 11.61 -15.35
CA ASP A 46 -12.61 12.98 -14.97
C ASP A 46 -12.04 13.10 -13.55
N THR A 47 -12.09 12.03 -12.74
CA THR A 47 -11.58 12.10 -11.37
C THR A 47 -10.06 12.20 -11.36
N PRO A 48 -9.46 13.18 -10.67
CA PRO A 48 -8.01 13.31 -10.54
C PRO A 48 -7.32 12.12 -9.84
N LEU A 49 -7.96 11.53 -8.82
CA LEU A 49 -7.45 10.37 -8.10
C LEU A 49 -8.51 9.27 -7.96
N LEU A 50 -8.21 8.11 -8.51
CA LEU A 50 -8.90 6.85 -8.21
C LEU A 50 -8.16 6.14 -7.10
N ARG A 51 -8.86 5.65 -6.08
CA ARG A 51 -8.22 4.89 -4.99
C ARG A 51 -9.13 3.82 -4.41
N GLY A 52 -8.59 2.91 -3.62
CA GLY A 52 -9.39 1.92 -2.89
C GLY A 52 -9.06 0.49 -3.29
N HIS A 53 -9.90 -0.45 -2.87
CA HIS A 53 -9.74 -1.88 -3.12
C HIS A 53 -10.11 -2.24 -4.57
N ILE A 54 -9.31 -1.72 -5.51
CA ILE A 54 -9.46 -1.87 -6.96
C ILE A 54 -8.49 -2.94 -7.45
N ARG A 55 -8.88 -3.82 -8.38
CA ARG A 55 -7.95 -4.80 -8.96
C ARG A 55 -7.18 -4.17 -10.11
N PHE A 56 -5.93 -4.58 -10.27
CA PHE A 56 -5.05 -4.10 -11.32
C PHE A 56 -5.63 -4.31 -12.72
N GLN A 57 -6.20 -5.49 -12.99
CA GLN A 57 -6.85 -5.82 -14.26
C GLN A 57 -7.95 -4.80 -14.65
N ASP A 58 -8.64 -4.20 -13.68
CA ASP A 58 -9.77 -3.29 -13.90
C ASP A 58 -9.30 -1.89 -14.31
N VAL A 59 -8.03 -1.54 -14.08
CA VAL A 59 -7.49 -0.19 -14.30
C VAL A 59 -6.23 -0.13 -15.14
N MET A 60 -5.61 -1.28 -15.47
CA MET A 60 -4.33 -1.32 -16.18
C MET A 60 -4.36 -0.75 -17.60
N HIS A 61 -5.55 -0.54 -18.16
CA HIS A 61 -5.76 0.05 -19.48
C HIS A 61 -5.93 1.59 -19.44
N LEU A 62 -6.00 2.19 -18.25
CA LEU A 62 -6.13 3.64 -18.09
C LEU A 62 -4.77 4.33 -18.24
N ASP A 63 -4.74 5.45 -18.97
CA ASP A 63 -3.55 6.31 -19.07
C ASP A 63 -3.40 7.19 -17.82
N ARG A 64 -2.96 6.58 -16.72
CA ARG A 64 -2.86 7.20 -15.40
C ARG A 64 -1.60 6.75 -14.67
N THR A 65 -1.13 7.59 -13.73
CA THR A 65 -0.03 7.19 -12.83
C THR A 65 -0.53 6.14 -11.85
N MET A 66 -0.12 4.88 -12.04
CA MET A 66 -0.49 3.75 -11.20
C MET A 66 0.45 3.57 -10.01
N LEU A 67 -0.13 3.50 -8.82
CA LEU A 67 0.54 3.43 -7.52
C LEU A 67 -0.04 2.28 -6.70
N THR A 68 0.79 1.64 -5.87
CA THR A 68 0.33 0.66 -4.87
C THR A 68 1.30 0.60 -3.70
N ILE A 69 0.84 0.11 -2.55
CA ILE A 69 1.70 -0.29 -1.44
C ILE A 69 1.47 -1.77 -1.15
N ILE A 70 2.57 -2.49 -1.04
CA ILE A 70 2.61 -3.92 -0.72
C ILE A 70 3.21 -4.08 0.68
N ARG A 71 2.84 -5.13 1.38
CA ARG A 71 3.37 -5.46 2.71
C ARG A 71 3.98 -6.85 2.69
N GLU A 72 4.94 -7.11 3.57
CA GLU A 72 5.44 -8.46 3.79
C GLU A 72 4.25 -9.42 4.05
N PRO A 73 4.09 -10.51 3.29
CA PRO A 73 2.86 -11.30 3.29
C PRO A 73 2.46 -11.87 4.64
N SER A 74 3.43 -12.31 5.45
CA SER A 74 3.17 -12.86 6.79
C SER A 74 2.64 -11.77 7.74
N ALA A 75 3.28 -10.59 7.74
CA ALA A 75 2.90 -9.43 8.53
C ALA A 75 1.54 -8.86 8.10
N GLN A 76 1.26 -8.86 6.80
CA GLN A 76 -0.05 -8.47 6.28
C GLN A 76 -1.12 -9.44 6.77
N THR A 77 -0.88 -10.74 6.66
CA THR A 77 -1.84 -11.76 7.09
C THR A 77 -2.13 -11.67 8.57
N MET A 78 -1.09 -11.53 9.41
CA MET A 78 -1.28 -11.28 10.86
C MET A 78 -2.11 -10.03 11.13
N SER A 79 -1.89 -8.97 10.35
CA SER A 79 -2.67 -7.74 10.49
C SER A 79 -4.15 -7.92 10.12
N VAL A 80 -4.44 -8.79 9.13
CA VAL A 80 -5.81 -9.16 8.76
C VAL A 80 -6.46 -10.01 9.85
N LEU A 81 -5.79 -11.06 10.32
CA LEU A 81 -6.29 -11.93 11.39
C LEU A 81 -6.59 -11.13 12.65
N TRP A 82 -5.67 -10.26 13.06
CA TRP A 82 -5.87 -9.38 14.21
C TRP A 82 -7.05 -8.43 14.00
N HIS A 83 -7.17 -7.83 12.81
CA HIS A 83 -8.27 -6.93 12.51
C HIS A 83 -9.63 -7.65 12.61
N ILE A 84 -9.77 -8.83 12.01
CA ILE A 84 -10.99 -9.63 12.08
C ILE A 84 -11.29 -10.01 13.53
N ALA A 85 -10.31 -10.52 14.27
CA ALA A 85 -10.49 -10.90 15.67
C ALA A 85 -10.86 -9.70 16.56
N SER A 86 -10.31 -8.50 16.29
CA SER A 86 -10.67 -7.27 17.00
C SER A 86 -12.08 -6.77 16.67
N GLN A 87 -12.50 -6.82 15.40
CA GLN A 87 -13.82 -6.40 14.95
C GLN A 87 -14.91 -7.33 15.47
N ALA A 88 -14.64 -8.64 15.54
CA ALA A 88 -15.55 -9.62 16.12
C ALA A 88 -15.91 -9.30 17.58
N LYS A 89 -15.00 -8.70 18.36
CA LYS A 89 -15.29 -8.25 19.74
C LYS A 89 -16.28 -7.08 19.80
N GLU A 90 -16.25 -6.20 18.80
CA GLU A 90 -17.04 -4.96 18.77
C GLU A 90 -18.44 -5.16 18.18
N ASP A 91 -18.60 -6.11 17.24
CA ASP A 91 -19.86 -6.35 16.55
C ASP A 91 -20.73 -7.43 17.24
N ARG A 92 -22.00 -7.09 17.50
CA ARG A 92 -22.92 -7.93 18.30
C ARG A 92 -23.41 -9.16 17.51
N GLU A 93 -23.40 -9.11 16.18
CA GLU A 93 -23.75 -10.24 15.30
C GLU A 93 -22.60 -11.25 15.11
N HIS A 94 -21.34 -10.80 15.23
CA HIS A 94 -20.17 -11.68 15.15
C HIS A 94 -19.90 -12.49 16.43
N ARG A 95 -20.63 -12.25 17.53
CA ARG A 95 -20.44 -12.90 18.84
C ARG A 95 -20.57 -14.43 18.84
N LEU A 96 -21.25 -15.03 17.87
CA LEU A 96 -21.33 -16.49 17.78
C LEU A 96 -19.98 -17.17 17.47
N LEU A 97 -18.99 -16.40 17.01
CA LEU A 97 -17.61 -16.84 16.80
C LEU A 97 -16.68 -16.46 17.98
N VAL A 98 -17.10 -15.57 18.88
CA VAL A 98 -16.19 -14.81 19.78
C VAL A 98 -15.83 -15.55 21.06
N ASP A 99 -16.66 -16.47 21.55
CA ASP A 99 -16.31 -17.25 22.75
C ASP A 99 -15.12 -18.20 22.50
N GLU A 100 -14.81 -18.54 21.24
CA GLU A 100 -13.61 -19.30 20.85
C GLU A 100 -12.51 -18.47 20.17
N ILE A 101 -12.81 -17.23 19.74
CA ILE A 101 -11.91 -16.37 18.96
C ILE A 101 -11.56 -15.12 19.78
N SER A 102 -10.90 -15.33 20.92
CA SER A 102 -10.09 -14.24 21.47
C SER A 102 -8.83 -14.09 20.61
N PRO A 103 -8.43 -12.86 20.19
CA PRO A 103 -7.12 -12.58 19.61
C PRO A 103 -5.95 -13.00 20.53
N GLU A 104 -6.22 -13.15 21.82
CA GLU A 104 -5.24 -13.65 22.81
C GLU A 104 -5.18 -15.19 22.84
N SER A 105 -6.09 -15.89 22.14
CA SER A 105 -6.13 -17.35 22.09
C SER A 105 -5.55 -17.87 20.77
N GLU A 106 -4.47 -18.64 20.87
CA GLU A 106 -3.84 -19.30 19.71
C GLU A 106 -4.86 -20.15 18.92
N ARG A 107 -5.75 -20.85 19.63
CA ARG A 107 -6.80 -21.67 19.00
C ARG A 107 -7.74 -20.83 18.13
N GLY A 108 -8.19 -19.68 18.63
CA GLY A 108 -9.06 -18.76 17.90
C GLY A 108 -8.42 -18.21 16.64
N LEU A 109 -7.16 -17.76 16.73
CA LEU A 109 -6.41 -17.27 15.58
C LEU A 109 -6.19 -18.35 14.52
N VAL A 110 -5.92 -19.60 14.93
CA VAL A 110 -5.77 -20.73 14.00
C VAL A 110 -7.07 -21.03 13.27
N THR A 111 -8.22 -20.98 13.94
CA THR A 111 -9.53 -21.20 13.29
C THR A 111 -9.81 -20.12 12.25
N VAL A 112 -9.66 -18.84 12.60
CA VAL A 112 -9.85 -17.73 11.64
C VAL A 112 -8.86 -17.82 10.49
N ALA A 113 -7.60 -18.20 10.78
CA ALA A 113 -6.59 -18.37 9.75
C ALA A 113 -7.02 -19.43 8.73
N ARG A 114 -7.48 -20.61 9.17
CA ARG A 114 -7.96 -21.65 8.25
C ARG A 114 -9.09 -21.16 7.36
N GLU A 115 -10.13 -20.56 7.95
CA GLU A 115 -11.28 -20.08 7.20
C GLU A 115 -10.91 -18.99 6.18
N LEU A 116 -10.09 -18.01 6.61
CA LEU A 116 -9.65 -16.93 5.75
C LEU A 116 -8.77 -17.41 4.60
N ILE A 117 -7.86 -18.33 4.91
CA ILE A 117 -6.91 -18.89 3.95
C ILE A 117 -7.65 -19.74 2.90
N GLU A 118 -8.58 -20.58 3.34
CA GLU A 118 -9.39 -21.45 2.47
C GLU A 118 -10.34 -20.65 1.57
N THR A 119 -10.84 -19.51 2.04
CA THR A 119 -11.80 -18.68 1.29
C THR A 119 -11.18 -17.58 0.43
N ARG A 120 -9.96 -17.12 0.75
CA ARG A 120 -9.37 -15.90 0.14
C ARG A 120 -7.93 -16.01 -0.36
N GLY A 121 -7.31 -17.19 -0.34
CA GLY A 121 -5.88 -17.42 -0.57
C GLY A 121 -5.15 -16.43 -1.51
N GLY A 122 -3.99 -15.91 -1.10
CA GLY A 122 -3.21 -14.95 -1.90
C GLY A 122 -3.80 -13.53 -1.93
N MET A 123 -3.96 -12.89 -0.76
CA MET A 123 -4.75 -11.66 -0.62
C MET A 123 -4.20 -10.46 -1.39
N GLN A 124 -2.89 -10.39 -1.66
CA GLN A 124 -2.28 -9.26 -2.38
C GLN A 124 -2.15 -9.58 -3.85
N ALA A 125 -1.68 -10.79 -4.16
CA ALA A 125 -1.45 -11.28 -5.51
C ALA A 125 -2.73 -11.24 -6.36
N GLN A 126 -3.89 -11.58 -5.78
CA GLN A 126 -5.18 -11.49 -6.49
C GLN A 126 -5.54 -10.05 -6.91
N TYR A 127 -5.16 -9.03 -6.12
CA TYR A 127 -5.42 -7.63 -6.47
C TYR A 127 -4.47 -7.11 -7.54
N ILE A 128 -3.24 -7.62 -7.56
CA ILE A 128 -2.18 -7.11 -8.43
C ILE A 128 -2.08 -7.89 -9.74
N SER A 129 -2.57 -9.13 -9.78
CA SER A 129 -2.51 -9.94 -10.99
C SER A 129 -3.20 -9.29 -12.19
N PRO A 130 -2.62 -9.40 -13.40
CA PRO A 130 -3.32 -9.06 -14.64
C PRO A 130 -4.59 -9.89 -14.87
N ASP A 131 -4.69 -11.06 -14.25
CA ASP A 131 -5.90 -11.88 -14.16
C ASP A 131 -6.07 -12.35 -12.72
N SER A 132 -7.15 -11.91 -12.06
CA SER A 132 -7.44 -12.27 -10.66
C SER A 132 -7.64 -13.77 -10.43
N ASN A 133 -7.87 -14.57 -11.48
CA ASN A 133 -7.93 -16.03 -11.39
C ASN A 133 -6.54 -16.70 -11.48
N GLU A 134 -5.50 -15.94 -11.83
CA GLU A 134 -4.11 -16.41 -12.00
C GLU A 134 -3.15 -15.62 -11.07
N PRO A 135 -3.26 -15.77 -9.74
CA PRO A 135 -2.46 -14.98 -8.78
C PRO A 135 -0.94 -15.17 -8.92
N GLU A 136 -0.48 -16.28 -9.49
CA GLU A 136 0.93 -16.52 -9.80
C GLU A 136 1.55 -15.52 -10.78
N ARG A 137 0.72 -14.77 -11.52
CA ARG A 137 1.12 -13.75 -12.49
C ARG A 137 1.20 -12.35 -11.91
N ALA A 138 0.89 -12.15 -10.63
CA ALA A 138 1.03 -10.87 -9.95
C ALA A 138 2.43 -10.21 -10.13
N PRO A 139 3.56 -10.94 -10.12
CA PRO A 139 4.87 -10.34 -10.42
C PRO A 139 4.96 -9.66 -11.80
N GLU A 140 4.19 -10.11 -12.81
CA GLU A 140 4.17 -9.51 -14.16
C GLU A 140 3.56 -8.10 -14.17
N ALA A 141 2.74 -7.77 -13.17
CA ALA A 141 2.13 -6.46 -13.05
C ALA A 141 3.05 -5.44 -12.37
N ILE A 142 3.98 -5.86 -11.51
CA ILE A 142 4.88 -4.97 -10.75
C ILE A 142 5.60 -3.95 -11.65
N PRO A 143 6.20 -4.34 -12.81
CA PRO A 143 6.84 -3.38 -13.71
C PRO A 143 5.89 -2.33 -14.32
N LYS A 144 4.58 -2.61 -14.36
CA LYS A 144 3.57 -1.72 -14.96
C LYS A 144 3.13 -0.59 -14.04
N PHE A 145 3.47 -0.67 -12.74
CA PHE A 145 3.26 0.44 -11.82
C PHE A 145 4.32 1.53 -12.04
N HIS A 146 3.87 2.78 -11.90
CA HIS A 146 4.76 3.93 -11.90
C HIS A 146 5.53 4.01 -10.57
N ALA A 147 4.91 3.61 -9.47
CA ALA A 147 5.60 3.40 -8.20
C ALA A 147 4.95 2.26 -7.42
N VAL A 148 5.79 1.41 -6.83
CA VAL A 148 5.41 0.37 -5.87
C VAL A 148 6.05 0.73 -4.54
N GLY A 149 5.25 0.89 -3.49
CA GLY A 149 5.69 1.13 -2.14
C GLY A 149 5.73 -0.14 -1.29
N LEU A 150 6.44 -0.08 -0.17
CA LEU A 150 6.48 -1.11 0.87
C LEU A 150 5.98 -0.54 2.19
N THR A 151 5.12 -1.27 2.89
CA THR A 151 4.55 -0.82 4.17
C THR A 151 5.65 -0.62 5.22
N GLU A 152 6.64 -1.49 5.23
CA GLU A 152 7.80 -1.48 6.13
C GLU A 152 8.69 -0.25 5.90
N ARG A 153 8.60 0.35 4.71
CA ARG A 153 9.30 1.58 4.31
C ARG A 153 8.31 2.65 3.86
N LEU A 154 7.22 2.82 4.61
CA LEU A 154 6.11 3.70 4.22
C LEU A 154 6.58 5.14 3.94
N HIS A 155 7.47 5.71 4.75
CA HIS A 155 7.96 7.08 4.51
C HIS A 155 8.65 7.21 3.13
N ASP A 156 9.52 6.25 2.83
CA ASP A 156 10.26 6.19 1.57
C ASP A 156 9.32 5.91 0.40
N SER A 157 8.27 5.11 0.63
CA SER A 157 7.20 4.87 -0.35
C SER A 157 6.45 6.14 -0.72
N LEU A 158 6.11 6.97 0.27
CA LEU A 158 5.47 8.26 0.02
C LEU A 158 6.41 9.24 -0.71
N ARG A 159 7.72 9.19 -0.44
CA ARG A 159 8.71 9.95 -1.22
C ARG A 159 8.78 9.49 -2.68
N LEU A 160 8.71 8.19 -2.95
CA LEU A 160 8.61 7.67 -4.33
C LEU A 160 7.32 8.10 -5.02
N PHE A 161 6.19 8.11 -4.31
CA PHE A 161 4.93 8.59 -4.86
C PHE A 161 5.03 10.08 -5.19
N ALA A 162 5.57 10.88 -4.28
CA ALA A 162 5.80 12.30 -4.50
C ALA A 162 6.69 12.55 -5.72
N TRP A 163 7.76 11.77 -5.88
CA TRP A 163 8.65 11.85 -7.03
C TRP A 163 7.94 11.57 -8.36
N ASN A 164 7.09 10.54 -8.41
CA ASN A 164 6.36 10.15 -9.61
C ASN A 164 5.22 11.11 -9.96
N LEU A 165 4.53 11.65 -8.95
CA LEU A 165 3.41 12.57 -9.12
C LEU A 165 3.84 14.04 -9.27
N GLY A 166 5.11 14.35 -8.98
CA GLY A 166 5.61 15.73 -8.95
C GLY A 166 5.09 16.55 -7.77
N LEU A 167 4.85 15.88 -6.64
CA LEU A 167 4.36 16.47 -5.39
C LEU A 167 5.52 16.82 -4.45
N PRO A 168 5.29 17.68 -3.44
CA PRO A 168 6.27 17.91 -2.38
C PRO A 168 6.52 16.64 -1.55
N ALA A 169 7.60 16.66 -0.77
CA ALA A 169 7.89 15.57 0.15
C ALA A 169 6.79 15.43 1.23
N PRO A 170 6.48 14.21 1.71
CA PRO A 170 5.59 14.02 2.84
C PRO A 170 6.16 14.74 4.08
N SER A 171 5.35 15.59 4.72
CA SER A 171 5.77 16.32 5.94
C SER A 171 5.50 15.50 7.21
N VAL A 172 4.45 14.68 7.19
CA VAL A 172 4.01 13.80 8.26
C VAL A 172 3.50 12.50 7.62
N ILE A 173 3.68 11.38 8.30
CA ILE A 173 3.08 10.11 7.91
C ILE A 173 1.85 9.88 8.79
N PRO A 174 0.62 9.91 8.23
CA PRO A 174 -0.57 9.57 8.98
C PRO A 174 -0.47 8.14 9.54
N HIS A 175 -0.87 7.93 10.80
CA HIS A 175 -1.03 6.60 11.41
C HIS A 175 0.22 5.69 11.46
N ALA A 176 1.43 6.25 11.49
CA ALA A 176 2.70 5.51 11.40
C ALA A 176 2.96 4.35 12.40
N ARG A 177 2.06 4.06 13.36
CA ARG A 177 2.23 3.04 14.41
C ARG A 177 0.94 2.33 14.90
N ASN A 178 -0.18 2.41 14.18
CA ASN A 178 -1.48 2.05 14.80
C ASN A 178 -1.96 0.60 14.65
N SER A 179 -1.15 -0.36 14.19
CA SER A 179 -1.56 -1.77 14.25
C SER A 179 -0.83 -2.48 15.38
N GLY A 180 -1.50 -2.70 16.52
CA GLY A 180 -1.01 -3.57 17.60
C GLY A 180 -0.71 -5.02 17.17
N ALA A 181 -1.06 -5.38 15.92
CA ALA A 181 -0.70 -6.64 15.28
C ALA A 181 0.82 -6.84 15.10
N GLY A 182 1.63 -5.78 15.08
CA GLY A 182 3.08 -5.88 14.89
C GLY A 182 3.84 -6.47 16.09
N ASP A 183 3.24 -6.42 17.28
CA ASP A 183 3.89 -6.84 18.53
C ASP A 183 3.60 -8.31 18.89
N ILE A 184 2.84 -9.02 18.06
CA ILE A 184 2.41 -10.39 18.33
C ILE A 184 3.18 -11.34 17.43
N GLU A 185 3.94 -12.23 18.06
CA GLU A 185 4.62 -13.29 17.35
C GLU A 185 3.61 -14.24 16.70
N MET A 186 3.78 -14.51 15.42
CA MET A 186 2.95 -15.48 14.69
C MET A 186 3.15 -16.88 15.28
N PRO A 187 2.10 -17.53 15.80
CA PRO A 187 2.18 -18.92 16.27
C PRO A 187 2.67 -19.85 15.16
N SER A 188 3.53 -20.81 15.49
CA SER A 188 4.10 -21.77 14.53
C SER A 188 3.05 -22.50 13.71
N LYS A 189 1.92 -22.84 14.34
CA LYS A 189 0.79 -23.52 13.71
C LYS A 189 0.09 -22.69 12.65
N ILE A 190 0.11 -21.35 12.77
CA ILE A 190 -0.40 -20.44 11.75
C ILE A 190 0.60 -20.34 10.60
N ARG A 191 1.90 -20.25 10.91
CA ARG A 191 2.97 -20.23 9.90
C ARG A 191 2.91 -21.47 8.99
N GLU A 192 2.75 -22.66 9.58
CA GLU A 192 2.61 -23.92 8.84
C GLU A 192 1.44 -23.91 7.85
N ILE A 193 0.31 -23.26 8.20
CA ILE A 193 -0.85 -23.15 7.31
C ILE A 193 -0.59 -22.10 6.23
N LEU A 194 0.13 -21.03 6.56
CA LEU A 194 0.34 -19.89 5.67
C LEU A 194 1.32 -20.15 4.54
N ASP A 195 2.42 -20.86 4.79
CA ASP A 195 3.56 -20.96 3.86
C ASP A 195 3.14 -21.36 2.43
N GLU A 196 2.19 -22.30 2.30
CA GLU A 196 1.68 -22.72 0.98
C GLU A 196 0.76 -21.67 0.33
N HIS A 197 0.03 -20.91 1.13
CA HIS A 197 -1.03 -20.01 0.68
C HIS A 197 -0.53 -18.60 0.37
N ILE A 198 0.55 -18.16 1.01
CA ILE A 198 1.19 -16.88 0.74
C ILE A 198 2.31 -17.00 -0.31
N ARG A 199 2.53 -18.17 -0.91
CA ARG A 199 3.62 -18.39 -1.89
C ARG A 199 3.60 -17.39 -3.05
N TYR A 200 2.40 -17.04 -3.53
CA TYR A 200 2.25 -16.08 -4.63
C TYR A 200 2.44 -14.65 -4.15
N ASP A 201 1.96 -14.32 -2.95
CA ASP A 201 2.22 -13.04 -2.30
C ASP A 201 3.73 -12.85 -2.06
N ASN A 202 4.45 -13.90 -1.65
CA ASN A 202 5.91 -13.87 -1.44
C ASN A 202 6.65 -13.58 -2.75
N ARG A 203 6.34 -14.31 -3.83
CA ARG A 203 6.93 -14.06 -5.15
C ARG A 203 6.66 -12.64 -5.66
N MET A 204 5.43 -12.15 -5.45
CA MET A 204 5.06 -10.78 -5.81
C MET A 204 5.79 -9.76 -4.92
N TYR A 205 5.89 -10.00 -3.62
CA TYR A 205 6.58 -9.14 -2.67
C TYR A 205 8.08 -9.04 -2.97
N ASP A 206 8.74 -10.14 -3.33
CA ASP A 206 10.14 -10.11 -3.75
C ASP A 206 10.35 -9.22 -4.98
N ALA A 207 9.51 -9.40 -6.02
CA ALA A 207 9.54 -8.53 -7.20
C ALA A 207 9.26 -7.06 -6.86
N ALA A 208 8.31 -6.81 -5.95
CA ALA A 208 7.97 -5.47 -5.47
C ALA A 208 9.12 -4.82 -4.71
N ARG A 209 9.81 -5.58 -3.86
CA ARG A 209 10.96 -5.11 -3.09
C ARG A 209 12.14 -4.79 -3.99
N GLU A 210 12.46 -5.66 -4.95
CA GLU A 210 13.51 -5.39 -5.95
C GLU A 210 13.21 -4.13 -6.76
N ARG A 211 11.95 -3.98 -7.21
CA ARG A 211 11.51 -2.77 -7.93
C ARG A 211 11.61 -1.53 -7.05
N PHE A 212 11.15 -1.61 -5.80
CA PHE A 212 11.23 -0.52 -4.83
C PHE A 212 12.68 -0.06 -4.61
N ASP A 213 13.59 -1.00 -4.34
CA ASP A 213 14.98 -0.67 -4.03
C ASP A 213 15.71 -0.04 -5.23
N SER A 214 15.39 -0.50 -6.44
CA SER A 214 15.86 0.12 -7.68
C SER A 214 15.35 1.57 -7.82
N ASP A 215 14.03 1.78 -7.77
CA ASP A 215 13.40 3.10 -7.92
C ASP A 215 13.88 4.07 -6.82
N PHE A 216 14.03 3.59 -5.58
CA PHE A 216 14.53 4.40 -4.48
C PHE A 216 16.00 4.77 -4.64
N SER A 217 16.82 3.85 -5.17
CA SER A 217 18.22 4.15 -5.53
C SER A 217 18.30 5.25 -6.59
N GLU A 218 17.42 5.21 -7.60
CA GLU A 218 17.36 6.26 -8.62
C GLU A 218 16.93 7.62 -8.03
N LEU A 219 15.95 7.63 -7.12
CA LEU A 219 15.56 8.83 -6.39
C LEU A 219 16.73 9.38 -5.56
N CYS A 220 17.46 8.54 -4.82
CA CYS A 220 18.66 8.92 -4.08
C CYS A 220 19.71 9.56 -5.00
N LYS A 221 19.97 8.96 -6.17
CA LYS A 221 20.92 9.49 -7.17
C LYS A 221 20.45 10.85 -7.71
N ALA A 222 19.16 10.97 -8.05
CA ALA A 222 18.58 12.21 -8.55
C ALA A 222 18.63 13.35 -7.51
N ALA A 223 18.47 13.01 -6.23
CA ALA A 223 18.57 13.94 -5.10
C ALA A 223 20.02 14.24 -4.69
N GLY A 224 20.99 13.44 -5.13
CA GLY A 224 22.41 13.50 -4.73
C GLY A 224 22.74 12.66 -3.50
N SER A 225 21.78 12.47 -2.58
CA SER A 225 21.84 11.53 -1.47
C SER A 225 20.46 11.31 -0.86
N GLU A 226 20.30 10.26 -0.07
CA GLU A 226 19.05 9.99 0.67
C GLU A 226 18.64 11.16 1.59
N ARG A 227 19.63 11.78 2.27
CA ARG A 227 19.41 12.93 3.17
C ARG A 227 18.89 14.18 2.44
N GLN A 228 19.02 14.23 1.11
CA GLN A 228 18.62 15.36 0.29
C GLN A 228 17.29 15.15 -0.43
N ILE A 229 16.66 13.96 -0.32
CA ILE A 229 15.42 13.63 -1.03
C ILE A 229 14.33 14.66 -0.76
N ASP A 230 14.05 15.00 0.50
CA ASP A 230 12.92 15.89 0.80
C ASP A 230 13.14 17.30 0.25
N ALA A 231 14.36 17.82 0.36
CA ALA A 231 14.74 19.11 -0.20
C ALA A 231 14.63 19.10 -1.74
N TYR A 232 15.05 18.00 -2.37
CA TYR A 232 14.95 17.79 -3.82
C TYR A 232 13.49 17.73 -4.29
N LEU A 233 12.62 16.96 -3.61
CA LEU A 233 11.20 16.85 -3.94
C LEU A 233 10.48 18.19 -3.80
N ASN A 234 10.70 18.88 -2.67
CA ASN A 234 10.13 20.20 -2.43
C ASN A 234 10.61 21.21 -3.50
N TYR A 235 11.90 21.17 -3.88
CA TYR A 235 12.42 21.99 -4.98
C TYR A 235 11.75 21.69 -6.32
N ARG A 236 11.53 20.42 -6.63
CA ARG A 236 10.92 20.00 -7.89
C ARG A 236 9.48 20.46 -8.00
N ALA A 237 8.71 20.32 -6.92
CA ALA A 237 7.30 20.71 -6.81
C ALA A 237 7.08 22.23 -6.75
N ALA A 238 8.10 23.00 -6.36
CA ALA A 238 8.00 24.43 -6.19
C ALA A 238 7.65 25.16 -7.52
N PRO A 239 6.75 26.17 -7.51
CA PRO A 239 6.46 26.98 -8.70
C PRO A 239 7.73 27.61 -9.27
N LYS A 240 7.80 27.80 -10.59
CA LYS A 240 9.02 28.28 -11.30
C LYS A 240 9.69 29.51 -10.65
N PHE A 241 8.92 30.42 -10.05
CA PHE A 241 9.44 31.62 -9.37
C PHE A 241 10.17 31.36 -8.04
N SER A 242 9.86 30.26 -7.35
CA SER A 242 10.47 29.92 -6.04
C SER A 242 11.80 29.15 -6.17
N LYS A 243 12.12 28.61 -7.36
CA LYS A 243 13.32 27.81 -7.59
C LYS A 243 14.62 28.60 -7.44
N GLN A 244 14.59 29.91 -7.70
CA GLN A 244 15.76 30.77 -7.54
C GLN A 244 16.09 31.02 -6.07
N ALA A 245 15.08 31.25 -5.23
CA ALA A 245 15.23 31.39 -3.78
C ALA A 245 15.68 30.08 -3.12
N LEU A 246 15.13 28.94 -3.56
CA LEU A 246 15.51 27.64 -3.00
C LEU A 246 16.93 27.20 -3.39
N ARG A 247 17.39 27.53 -4.61
CA ARG A 247 18.79 27.30 -5.04
C ARG A 247 19.77 28.04 -4.12
N GLN A 248 19.45 29.28 -3.74
CA GLN A 248 20.28 30.05 -2.80
C GLN A 248 20.27 29.46 -1.38
N LEU A 249 19.15 28.85 -0.96
CA LEU A 249 19.03 28.20 0.35
C LEU A 249 19.85 26.90 0.44
N ILE A 250 19.76 26.04 -0.60
CA ILE A 250 20.51 24.79 -0.66
C ILE A 250 22.01 25.07 -0.74
N ALA A 251 22.43 26.05 -1.55
CA ALA A 251 23.85 26.43 -1.65
C ALA A 251 24.45 26.93 -0.33
N ARG A 252 23.63 27.49 0.59
CA ARG A 252 24.08 28.01 1.90
C ARG A 252 24.10 26.97 3.01
N LYS A 253 23.36 25.87 2.90
CA LYS A 253 23.22 24.87 3.98
C LYS A 253 24.24 23.73 3.90
N PHE A 254 24.99 23.64 2.80
CA PHE A 254 25.90 22.54 2.52
C PHE A 254 27.33 23.01 2.13
N THR A 255 27.66 24.27 2.41
CA THR A 255 29.02 24.82 2.50
C THR A 255 29.34 25.12 3.95
#